data_AF-A0A7C1HTK7-F1
#
_entry.id   AF-A0A7C1HTK7-F1
#
_cell.length_a   1.000
_cell.length_b   1.000
_cell.length_c   1.000
_cell.angle_alpha   90.00
_cell.angle_beta   90.00
_cell.angle_gamma   90.00
#
_symmetry.space_group_name_H-M   'P 1'
#
loop_
_entity.id
_entity.type
_entity.pdbx_description
1 polymer ?
#
loop_
_entity_poly.entity_id
_entity_poly.type
_entity_poly.pdbx_seq_one_letter_code
_entity_poly.pdbx_strand_id
1 'polypeptide(L)'
;MSRRGDLRADDPPFRIFSVSRIPCCGRTRHGLPALQFSRHVAMSGKPFRLHARNRPRPGDSCGRDPAWDGGGMTSLFDILYNAVFLPLLLFSSRIAALADPKIRRGLRGRKALFSRLEKATADWGDAPRFWIHNSSMGEFEQAKPIVLKLKERFPDCRVVVSFFSPSGLEHVGDYAEADLLCYLPADTRTNARRFIRTIRPSAALVIRHDLWPNHLKALNRNNIPAFLVNCSIRHEKYLKIPGIRQANRFLFGCFDEVLAVSEETVLLFRRYRLGRAGALCVGDTRYDQVVRRAQTAEAVIAPLRRIKGNRITFVMGSTWPSDEAVLSEALGRLKADGILPWMIMVPHEPTEDHLRRLESHLHAMDLKSRRLSRLESRNMDSEDVLLVDRIGILASLYALGEIAFVGGGFGPGVHNVLEPAALGKVVLFGPRSTNSYEAGQLLKRGVGFVVRDGESLYRILHDFLHDSGALTRLGFAAVELVTANAGATERIVSRVAARVRHP
;
A
#
# COMPACT_ATOMS: atom_id res chain seq x y z
N MET A 1 -39.16 -41.28 22.64
CA MET A 1 -37.70 -41.21 22.88
C MET A 1 -37.16 -39.96 22.21
N SER A 2 -37.01 -38.84 22.95
CA SER A 2 -35.71 -38.28 23.42
C SER A 2 -34.94 -37.57 22.29
N ARG A 3 -34.54 -36.28 22.30
CA ARG A 3 -34.52 -35.20 23.30
C ARG A 3 -34.35 -33.85 22.56
N ARG A 4 -34.79 -32.79 23.26
CA ARG A 4 -34.72 -31.33 23.04
C ARG A 4 -33.34 -30.73 22.70
N GLY A 5 -33.37 -29.50 22.15
CA GLY A 5 -32.32 -28.49 22.36
C GLY A 5 -32.49 -27.20 21.56
N ASP A 6 -33.29 -26.26 22.08
CA ASP A 6 -33.37 -24.84 21.68
C ASP A 6 -32.00 -24.14 21.73
N LEU A 7 -31.76 -23.17 20.85
CA LEU A 7 -31.11 -21.90 21.21
C LEU A 7 -31.58 -20.76 20.29
N ARG A 8 -32.16 -19.74 20.94
CA ARG A 8 -32.53 -18.42 20.41
C ARG A 8 -31.28 -17.58 20.11
N ALA A 9 -31.40 -16.65 19.16
CA ALA A 9 -30.71 -15.36 19.22
C ALA A 9 -31.60 -14.31 18.55
N ASP A 10 -32.23 -13.51 19.41
CA ASP A 10 -32.82 -12.21 19.09
C ASP A 10 -31.70 -11.23 18.69
N ASP A 11 -31.87 -10.48 17.59
CA ASP A 11 -31.24 -9.16 17.38
C ASP A 11 -32.14 -8.31 16.46
N PRO A 12 -32.21 -6.99 16.67
CA PRO A 12 -33.41 -6.18 16.40
C PRO A 12 -33.52 -5.67 14.95
N PRO A 13 -34.72 -5.22 14.52
CA PRO A 13 -34.91 -4.61 13.21
C PRO A 13 -34.19 -3.25 13.11
N PHE A 14 -33.57 -3.02 11.94
CA PHE A 14 -32.97 -1.75 11.53
C PHE A 14 -33.93 -0.57 11.77
N ARG A 15 -33.65 0.26 12.78
CA ARG A 15 -34.23 1.60 12.90
C ARG A 15 -33.35 2.57 12.13
N ILE A 16 -33.93 3.15 11.08
CA ILE A 16 -33.44 4.36 10.42
C ILE A 16 -33.42 5.47 11.47
N PHE A 17 -32.23 5.94 11.85
CA PHE A 17 -32.13 7.17 12.64
C PHE A 17 -32.49 8.36 11.75
N SER A 18 -33.70 8.86 11.96
CA SER A 18 -34.11 10.22 11.59
C SER A 18 -33.15 11.21 12.27
N VAL A 19 -32.20 11.76 11.51
CA VAL A 19 -31.43 12.91 11.95
C VAL A 19 -32.34 14.14 11.86
N SER A 20 -32.67 14.65 13.04
CA SER A 20 -33.47 15.84 13.30
C SER A 20 -33.00 17.07 12.52
N ARG A 21 -33.98 17.78 11.96
CA ARG A 21 -33.89 19.07 11.28
C ARG A 21 -33.14 20.11 12.12
N ILE A 22 -32.24 20.85 11.49
CA ILE A 22 -31.75 22.16 11.95
C ILE A 22 -32.12 23.17 10.83
N PRO A 23 -32.62 24.37 11.15
CA PRO A 23 -33.51 25.10 10.25
C PRO A 23 -32.80 25.84 9.11
N CYS A 24 -33.51 25.91 7.97
CA CYS A 24 -33.28 26.82 6.86
C CYS A 24 -33.24 28.29 7.30
N CYS A 25 -32.29 29.04 6.74
CA CYS A 25 -32.44 30.48 6.55
C CYS A 25 -31.75 30.92 5.24
N GLY A 26 -32.53 31.57 4.36
CA GLY A 26 -32.02 32.53 3.37
C GLY A 26 -31.69 32.04 1.95
N ARG A 27 -32.64 32.19 1.02
CA ARG A 27 -32.40 32.23 -0.44
C ARG A 27 -31.58 33.48 -0.79
N THR A 28 -30.65 33.37 -1.76
CA THR A 28 -30.63 34.21 -2.99
C THR A 28 -29.60 33.75 -4.03
N ARG A 29 -30.12 33.48 -5.25
CA ARG A 29 -29.65 33.76 -6.63
C ARG A 29 -28.16 33.64 -7.06
N HIS A 30 -27.99 32.81 -8.09
CA HIS A 30 -27.11 32.88 -9.28
C HIS A 30 -25.62 33.24 -9.15
N GLY A 31 -24.79 32.33 -9.69
CA GLY A 31 -23.43 32.61 -10.14
C GLY A 31 -22.45 31.52 -9.70
N LEU A 32 -22.15 30.57 -10.59
CA LEU A 32 -20.98 29.70 -10.46
C LEU A 32 -19.70 30.54 -10.56
N PRO A 33 -18.71 30.37 -9.67
CA PRO A 33 -17.34 30.72 -10.01
C PRO A 33 -16.43 29.49 -10.01
N ALA A 34 -15.63 29.40 -11.08
CA ALA A 34 -14.50 28.52 -11.21
C ALA A 34 -13.53 28.69 -10.03
N LEU A 35 -13.15 27.59 -9.37
CA LEU A 35 -12.17 27.61 -8.28
C LEU A 35 -10.77 27.28 -8.82
N GLN A 36 -10.00 28.35 -9.05
CA GLN A 36 -8.54 28.33 -9.02
C GLN A 36 -8.08 27.98 -7.59
N PHE A 37 -7.23 26.96 -7.45
CA PHE A 37 -6.55 26.68 -6.19
C PHE A 37 -5.49 27.75 -5.93
N SER A 38 -5.82 28.75 -5.11
CA SER A 38 -4.84 29.66 -4.51
C SER A 38 -4.37 29.14 -3.15
N ARG A 39 -3.05 29.22 -2.97
CA ARG A 39 -2.30 29.00 -1.73
C ARG A 39 -2.77 29.94 -0.62
N HIS A 40 -2.61 29.50 0.63
CA HIS A 40 -2.76 30.19 1.93
C HIS A 40 -4.03 29.84 2.70
N VAL A 41 -3.91 28.88 3.63
CA VAL A 41 -4.70 28.88 4.85
C VAL A 41 -3.74 29.16 6.00
N ALA A 42 -3.87 30.38 6.53
CA ALA A 42 -3.18 30.85 7.72
C ALA A 42 -3.77 30.17 8.97
N MET A 43 -2.87 29.84 9.88
CA MET A 43 -3.14 29.24 11.17
C MET A 43 -4.00 30.15 12.07
N SER A 44 -5.02 29.59 12.72
CA SER A 44 -5.43 30.07 14.04
C SER A 44 -6.04 28.93 14.86
N GLY A 45 -5.32 28.50 15.90
CA GLY A 45 -5.75 27.48 16.85
C GLY A 45 -4.82 27.54 18.06
N LYS A 46 -5.35 28.02 19.19
CA LYS A 46 -4.64 28.33 20.43
C LYS A 46 -3.87 27.11 21.00
N PRO A 47 -2.77 27.33 21.73
CA PRO A 47 -1.81 26.29 22.07
C PRO A 47 -2.33 25.35 23.17
N PHE A 48 -2.26 24.04 22.89
CA PHE A 48 -2.48 23.00 23.87
C PHE A 48 -1.24 22.90 24.77
N ARG A 49 -1.32 23.39 26.02
CA ARG A 49 -0.27 23.24 27.04
C ARG A 49 -0.23 21.80 27.54
N LEU A 50 0.65 20.97 26.98
CA LEU A 50 1.08 19.72 27.60
C LEU A 50 2.08 20.04 28.72
N HIS A 51 1.74 19.67 29.94
CA HIS A 51 2.66 19.65 31.08
C HIS A 51 3.88 18.78 30.76
N ALA A 52 5.01 19.44 30.53
CA ALA A 52 6.31 18.80 30.42
C ALA A 52 6.74 18.30 31.81
N ARG A 53 6.73 16.98 32.01
CA ARG A 53 7.63 16.34 32.97
C ARG A 53 8.50 15.33 32.19
N ASN A 54 9.81 15.55 32.31
CA ASN A 54 10.94 14.77 31.81
C ASN A 54 11.20 14.83 30.29
N ARG A 55 11.86 15.93 29.86
CA ARG A 55 12.75 15.92 28.69
C ARG A 55 14.06 15.21 29.08
N PRO A 56 14.61 14.26 28.29
CA PRO A 56 16.01 13.87 28.42
C PRO A 56 16.88 15.06 28.03
N ARG A 57 18.00 15.26 28.75
CA ARG A 57 18.95 16.35 28.46
C ARG A 57 19.66 16.07 27.11
N PRO A 58 19.99 17.10 26.32
CA PRO A 58 20.82 16.92 25.13
C PRO A 58 22.26 16.67 25.60
N GLY A 59 22.71 15.42 25.53
CA GLY A 59 24.01 14.99 26.03
C GLY A 59 24.08 13.52 26.43
N ASP A 60 22.95 12.88 26.69
CA ASP A 60 22.90 11.44 26.93
C ASP A 60 22.92 10.71 25.58
N SER A 61 24.12 10.51 25.04
CA SER A 61 24.34 9.36 24.17
C SER A 61 23.87 8.14 24.96
N CYS A 62 22.74 7.54 24.58
CA CYS A 62 22.36 6.21 25.06
C CYS A 62 23.54 5.28 24.72
N GLY A 63 24.43 5.10 25.69
CA GLY A 63 25.43 4.06 25.67
C GLY A 63 24.71 2.76 25.43
N ARG A 64 25.21 1.99 24.47
CA ARG A 64 24.69 0.64 24.21
C ARG A 64 24.71 -0.12 25.52
N ASP A 65 23.54 -0.61 25.93
CA ASP A 65 23.42 -1.49 27.10
C ASP A 65 24.29 -2.75 26.84
N PRO A 66 25.35 -3.00 27.63
CA PRO A 66 26.24 -4.16 27.40
C PRO A 66 25.52 -5.50 27.51
N ALA A 67 24.39 -5.54 28.22
CA ALA A 67 23.56 -6.73 28.37
C ALA A 67 22.88 -7.19 27.06
N TRP A 68 22.86 -6.36 26.02
CA TRP A 68 22.36 -6.66 24.68
C TRP A 68 23.45 -6.58 23.60
N ASP A 69 24.67 -6.95 23.97
CA ASP A 69 25.77 -7.20 23.03
C ASP A 69 25.45 -8.42 22.15
N GLY A 70 24.62 -8.20 21.14
CA GLY A 70 24.49 -9.06 19.95
C GLY A 70 25.79 -9.19 19.13
N GLY A 71 26.91 -8.68 19.65
CA GLY A 71 28.26 -8.86 19.17
C GLY A 71 29.02 -10.05 19.77
N GLY A 72 28.61 -10.59 20.92
CA GLY A 72 29.43 -11.56 21.69
C GLY A 72 28.92 -13.00 21.74
N MET A 73 27.60 -13.24 21.77
CA MET A 73 27.04 -14.60 21.81
C MET A 73 26.42 -14.96 20.48
N THR A 74 27.05 -15.86 19.72
CA THR A 74 26.39 -16.62 18.66
C THR A 74 25.22 -17.38 19.28
N SER A 75 24.03 -16.77 19.26
CA SER A 75 22.81 -17.45 19.72
C SER A 75 22.65 -18.77 18.98
N LEU A 76 22.06 -19.78 19.63
CA LEU A 76 21.73 -21.06 18.98
C LEU A 76 20.98 -20.86 17.65
N PHE A 77 20.12 -19.84 17.58
CA PHE A 77 19.44 -19.42 16.36
C PHE A 77 20.42 -19.07 15.23
N ASP A 78 21.50 -18.34 15.51
CA ASP A 78 22.49 -17.98 14.48
C ASP A 78 23.24 -19.19 13.91
N ILE A 79 23.57 -20.13 14.79
CA ILE A 79 24.24 -21.37 14.40
C ILE A 79 23.29 -22.19 13.53
N LEU A 80 22.06 -22.44 14.00
CA LEU A 80 21.04 -23.16 13.24
C LEU A 80 20.71 -22.50 11.90
N TYR A 81 20.63 -21.16 11.88
CA TYR A 81 20.36 -20.41 10.66
C TYR A 81 21.47 -20.61 9.62
N ASN A 82 22.74 -20.43 10.01
CA ASN A 82 23.87 -20.50 9.08
C ASN A 82 24.30 -21.93 8.74
N ALA A 83 24.15 -22.88 9.66
CA ALA A 83 24.60 -24.27 9.48
C ALA A 83 23.52 -25.15 8.82
N VAL A 84 22.25 -24.85 9.04
CA VAL A 84 21.14 -25.71 8.59
C VAL A 84 20.21 -24.97 7.64
N PHE A 85 19.53 -23.92 8.11
CA PHE A 85 18.43 -23.30 7.36
C PHE A 85 18.90 -22.66 6.05
N LEU A 86 19.94 -21.84 6.09
CA LEU A 86 20.44 -21.11 4.93
C LEU A 86 21.06 -22.05 3.88
N PRO A 87 21.93 -23.03 4.21
CA PRO A 87 22.40 -24.01 3.24
C PRO A 87 21.26 -24.80 2.60
N LEU A 88 20.28 -25.24 3.39
CA LEU A 88 19.09 -25.94 2.89
C LEU A 88 18.29 -25.05 1.92
N LEU A 89 18.06 -23.78 2.27
CA LEU A 89 17.36 -22.81 1.42
C LEU A 89 18.10 -22.58 0.09
N LEU A 90 19.43 -22.42 0.13
CA LEU A 90 20.23 -22.22 -1.07
C LEU A 90 20.24 -23.48 -1.94
N PHE A 91 20.35 -24.67 -1.33
CA PHE A 91 20.31 -25.94 -2.05
C PHE A 91 18.93 -26.19 -2.69
N SER A 92 17.85 -26.04 -1.92
CA SER A 92 16.49 -26.22 -2.41
C SER A 92 16.15 -25.22 -3.52
N SER A 93 16.62 -23.96 -3.42
CA SER A 93 16.42 -22.97 -4.49
C SER A 93 17.11 -23.36 -5.80
N ARG A 94 18.27 -24.03 -5.75
CA ARG A 94 18.96 -24.53 -6.95
C ARG A 94 18.23 -25.68 -7.59
N ILE A 95 17.69 -26.61 -6.80
CA ILE A 95 16.87 -27.71 -7.30
C ILE A 95 15.57 -27.16 -7.88
N ALA A 96 14.85 -26.31 -7.14
CA ALA A 96 13.59 -25.73 -7.57
C ALA A 96 13.73 -24.89 -8.84
N ALA A 97 14.89 -24.26 -9.08
CA ALA A 97 15.17 -23.55 -10.33
C ALA A 97 15.15 -24.44 -11.58
N LEU A 98 15.27 -25.76 -11.45
CA LEU A 98 15.12 -26.70 -12.57
C LEU A 98 13.66 -26.75 -13.06
N ALA A 99 12.69 -26.62 -12.16
CA ALA A 99 11.26 -26.69 -12.48
C ALA A 99 10.61 -25.30 -12.60
N ASP A 100 11.03 -24.31 -11.80
CA ASP A 100 10.39 -23.00 -11.71
C ASP A 100 11.21 -21.92 -12.46
N PRO A 101 10.67 -21.33 -13.55
CA PRO A 101 11.31 -20.25 -14.29
C PRO A 101 11.59 -19.00 -13.45
N LYS A 102 10.72 -18.66 -12.50
CA LYS A 102 10.85 -17.49 -11.62
C LYS A 102 12.08 -17.64 -10.72
N ILE A 103 12.24 -18.79 -10.06
CA ILE A 103 13.41 -19.06 -9.21
C ILE A 103 14.69 -19.05 -10.06
N ARG A 104 14.65 -19.67 -11.25
CA ARG A 104 15.77 -19.67 -12.20
C ARG A 104 16.19 -18.27 -12.63
N ARG A 105 15.23 -17.36 -12.86
CA ARG A 105 15.52 -15.94 -13.15
C ARG A 105 16.17 -15.27 -11.95
N GLY A 106 15.67 -15.48 -10.74
CA GLY A 106 16.24 -14.90 -9.52
C GLY A 106 17.68 -15.32 -9.23
N LEU A 107 18.04 -16.59 -9.50
CA LEU A 107 19.42 -17.05 -9.36
C LEU A 107 20.32 -16.46 -10.46
N ARG A 108 19.85 -16.42 -11.71
CA ARG A 108 20.60 -15.84 -12.84
C ARG A 108 20.84 -14.34 -12.64
N GLY A 109 19.85 -13.60 -12.15
CA GLY A 109 19.95 -12.16 -11.90
C GLY A 109 20.98 -11.79 -10.83
N ARG A 110 21.36 -12.74 -9.96
CA ARG A 110 22.41 -12.57 -8.95
C ARG A 110 23.82 -12.93 -9.45
N LYS A 111 23.96 -13.45 -10.68
CA LYS A 111 25.28 -13.67 -11.29
C LYS A 111 25.98 -12.33 -11.52
N ALA A 112 27.29 -12.28 -11.28
CA ALA A 112 28.12 -11.07 -11.37
C ALA A 112 27.60 -9.86 -10.55
N LEU A 113 26.73 -10.09 -9.55
CA LEU A 113 26.12 -9.03 -8.74
C LEU A 113 27.18 -8.10 -8.15
N PHE A 114 28.20 -8.63 -7.49
CA PHE A 114 29.21 -7.79 -6.85
C PHE A 114 30.05 -6.97 -7.82
N SER A 115 30.41 -7.52 -8.99
CA SER A 115 31.12 -6.76 -10.02
C SER A 115 30.27 -5.58 -10.52
N ARG A 116 28.96 -5.78 -10.70
CA ARG A 116 28.03 -4.71 -11.06
C ARG A 116 27.89 -3.66 -9.96
N LEU A 117 27.79 -4.09 -8.70
CA LEU A 117 27.70 -3.18 -7.55
C LEU A 117 28.97 -2.34 -7.40
N GLU A 118 30.15 -2.97 -7.48
CA GLU A 118 31.45 -2.30 -7.40
C GLU A 118 31.59 -1.27 -8.53
N LYS A 119 31.25 -1.63 -9.77
CA LYS A 119 31.25 -0.69 -10.90
C LYS A 119 30.26 0.47 -10.71
N ALA A 120 29.03 0.18 -10.27
CA ALA A 120 27.99 1.19 -10.12
C ALA A 120 28.26 2.18 -8.98
N THR A 121 29.03 1.79 -7.97
CA THR A 121 29.29 2.58 -6.76
C THR A 121 30.68 3.20 -6.70
N ALA A 122 31.52 2.98 -7.72
CA ALA A 122 32.91 3.42 -7.77
C ALA A 122 33.05 4.95 -7.62
N ASP A 123 32.20 5.70 -8.31
CA ASP A 123 32.31 7.16 -8.42
C ASP A 123 31.40 7.92 -7.44
N TRP A 124 30.85 7.23 -6.43
CA TRP A 124 29.88 7.83 -5.51
C TRP A 124 30.52 8.70 -4.41
N GLY A 125 31.85 8.66 -4.24
CA GLY A 125 32.57 9.43 -3.22
C GLY A 125 31.97 9.23 -1.82
N ASP A 126 31.94 10.31 -1.02
CA ASP A 126 31.41 10.31 0.35
C ASP A 126 29.94 10.74 0.46
N ALA A 127 29.22 10.80 -0.66
CA ALA A 127 27.80 11.11 -0.68
C ALA A 127 27.01 10.16 0.26
N PRO A 128 26.07 10.66 1.09
CA PRO A 128 25.25 9.80 1.94
C PRO A 128 24.50 8.76 1.13
N ARG A 129 24.44 7.52 1.63
CA ARG A 129 23.87 6.39 0.88
C ARG A 129 22.75 5.75 1.67
N PHE A 130 21.54 5.75 1.12
CA PHE A 130 20.37 5.12 1.74
C PHE A 130 20.10 3.80 1.07
N TRP A 131 20.26 2.69 1.81
CA TRP A 131 19.89 1.38 1.31
C TRP A 131 18.45 1.04 1.72
N ILE A 132 17.58 0.83 0.74
CA ILE A 132 16.17 0.49 0.93
C ILE A 132 15.91 -0.91 0.37
N HIS A 133 15.53 -1.84 1.24
CA HIS A 133 15.29 -3.23 0.88
C HIS A 133 13.80 -3.58 0.83
N ASN A 134 13.39 -4.25 -0.25
CA ASN A 134 12.02 -4.64 -0.52
C ASN A 134 11.98 -6.13 -0.92
N SER A 135 10.97 -6.87 -0.47
CA SER A 135 10.78 -8.27 -0.91
C SER A 135 10.22 -8.33 -2.33
N SER A 136 9.30 -7.43 -2.68
CA SER A 136 8.62 -7.40 -3.98
C SER A 136 8.25 -5.98 -4.44
N MET A 137 7.57 -5.88 -5.58
CA MET A 137 7.07 -4.61 -6.13
C MET A 137 6.03 -3.95 -5.21
N GLY A 138 5.20 -4.73 -4.51
CA GLY A 138 4.16 -4.19 -3.61
C GLY A 138 4.74 -3.50 -2.37
N GLU A 139 5.85 -4.00 -1.84
CA GLU A 139 6.63 -3.33 -0.79
C GLU A 139 7.34 -2.10 -1.35
N PHE A 140 7.86 -2.16 -2.57
CA PHE A 140 8.52 -1.01 -3.16
C PHE A 140 7.59 0.18 -3.41
N GLU A 141 6.33 -0.05 -3.79
CA GLU A 141 5.33 1.03 -3.87
C GLU A 141 5.16 1.79 -2.56
N GLN A 142 5.35 1.13 -1.41
CA GLN A 142 5.33 1.75 -0.08
C GLN A 142 6.62 2.50 0.23
N ALA A 143 7.73 2.12 -0.40
CA ALA A 143 9.03 2.74 -0.21
C ALA A 143 9.23 3.98 -1.09
N LYS A 144 8.57 4.07 -2.25
CA LYS A 144 8.65 5.22 -3.16
C LYS A 144 8.48 6.59 -2.49
N PRO A 145 7.49 6.85 -1.61
CA PRO A 145 7.38 8.16 -0.97
C PRO A 145 8.57 8.46 -0.04
N ILE A 146 9.15 7.44 0.59
CA ILE A 146 10.36 7.57 1.41
C ILE A 146 11.57 7.91 0.53
N VAL A 147 11.72 7.27 -0.63
CA VAL A 147 12.81 7.57 -1.58
C VAL A 147 12.79 9.04 -1.98
N LEU A 148 11.63 9.54 -2.43
CA LEU A 148 11.48 10.94 -2.83
C LEU A 148 11.80 11.87 -1.66
N LYS A 149 11.27 11.57 -0.48
CA LYS A 149 11.44 12.42 0.69
C LYS A 149 12.87 12.43 1.22
N LEU A 150 13.60 11.34 1.08
CA LEU A 150 15.03 11.29 1.36
C LEU A 150 15.83 12.15 0.38
N LYS A 151 15.51 12.12 -0.93
CA LYS A 151 16.16 13.00 -1.92
C LYS A 151 15.83 14.47 -1.71
N GLU A 152 14.61 14.80 -1.30
CA GLU A 152 14.26 16.17 -0.88
C GLU A 152 15.08 16.61 0.34
N ARG A 153 15.27 15.73 1.32
CA ARG A 153 15.97 16.05 2.58
C ARG A 153 17.49 16.03 2.45
N PHE A 154 18.01 15.21 1.56
CA PHE A 154 19.43 15.00 1.28
C PHE A 154 19.65 15.03 -0.24
N PRO A 155 19.74 16.23 -0.85
CA PRO A 155 19.81 16.39 -2.31
C PRO A 155 20.95 15.59 -2.98
N ASP A 156 22.10 15.49 -2.31
CA ASP A 156 23.28 14.80 -2.84
C ASP A 156 23.33 13.29 -2.49
N CYS A 157 22.29 12.74 -1.88
CA CYS A 157 22.30 11.34 -1.47
C CYS A 157 22.16 10.37 -2.65
N ARG A 158 22.70 9.16 -2.45
CA ARG A 158 22.52 8.02 -3.34
C ARG A 158 21.53 7.04 -2.74
N VAL A 159 20.55 6.61 -3.52
CA VAL A 159 19.54 5.65 -3.07
C VAL A 159 19.78 4.29 -3.74
N VAL A 160 20.08 3.28 -2.93
CA VAL A 160 20.21 1.88 -3.34
C VAL A 160 18.92 1.16 -3.02
N VAL A 161 18.23 0.64 -4.03
CA VAL A 161 17.03 -0.18 -3.85
C VAL A 161 17.34 -1.63 -4.18
N SER A 162 17.16 -2.52 -3.21
CA SER A 162 17.35 -3.95 -3.43
C SER A 162 16.05 -4.73 -3.36
N PHE A 163 15.95 -5.77 -4.19
CA PHE A 163 14.82 -6.68 -4.26
C PHE A 163 15.20 -8.12 -3.94
N PHE A 164 14.35 -8.84 -3.22
CA PHE A 164 14.47 -10.30 -3.11
C PHE A 164 13.87 -11.01 -4.32
N SER A 165 12.62 -10.69 -4.68
CA SER A 165 11.89 -11.34 -5.77
C SER A 165 12.32 -10.82 -7.16
N PRO A 166 12.43 -11.71 -8.18
CA PRO A 166 12.62 -11.30 -9.58
C PRO A 166 11.54 -10.34 -10.07
N SER A 167 10.28 -10.61 -9.70
CA SER A 167 9.17 -9.75 -10.09
C SER A 167 9.30 -8.33 -9.56
N GLY A 168 9.99 -8.11 -8.44
CA GLY A 168 10.23 -6.76 -7.94
C GLY A 168 11.16 -5.98 -8.87
N LEU A 169 12.32 -6.55 -9.18
CA LEU A 169 13.34 -5.89 -10.00
C LEU A 169 12.97 -5.78 -11.48
N GLU A 170 12.22 -6.75 -12.02
CA GLU A 170 11.81 -6.74 -13.43
C GLU A 170 10.69 -5.71 -13.69
N HIS A 171 9.76 -5.52 -12.74
CA HIS A 171 8.59 -4.64 -12.94
C HIS A 171 8.82 -3.21 -12.45
N VAL A 172 9.86 -2.95 -11.65
CA VAL A 172 10.20 -1.58 -11.24
C VAL A 172 10.64 -0.73 -12.44
N GLY A 173 11.25 -1.34 -13.46
CA GLY A 173 11.82 -0.65 -14.62
C GLY A 173 12.92 0.33 -14.22
N ASP A 174 13.13 1.35 -15.04
CA ASP A 174 14.07 2.45 -14.75
C ASP A 174 13.41 3.48 -13.83
N TYR A 175 13.37 3.17 -12.53
CA TYR A 175 12.91 4.13 -11.52
C TYR A 175 13.99 5.20 -11.28
N ALA A 176 13.81 6.37 -11.89
CA ALA A 176 14.79 7.44 -11.97
C ALA A 176 15.33 7.93 -10.61
N GLU A 177 14.53 7.81 -9.55
CA GLU A 177 14.90 8.28 -8.22
C GLU A 177 15.74 7.27 -7.44
N ALA A 178 15.95 6.05 -7.95
CA ALA A 178 16.95 5.12 -7.41
C ALA A 178 18.25 5.20 -8.23
N ASP A 179 19.35 5.50 -7.56
CA ASP A 179 20.69 5.52 -8.18
C ASP A 179 21.21 4.12 -8.49
N LEU A 180 20.69 3.09 -7.81
CA LEU A 180 21.03 1.70 -8.04
C LEU A 180 19.87 0.76 -7.72
N LEU A 181 19.46 -0.01 -8.72
CA LEU A 181 18.51 -1.12 -8.57
C LEU A 181 19.27 -2.46 -8.61
N CYS A 182 19.14 -3.28 -7.58
CA CYS A 182 19.85 -4.56 -7.52
C CYS A 182 19.06 -5.69 -6.85
N TYR A 183 19.55 -6.91 -6.99
CA TYR A 183 19.10 -8.00 -6.14
C TYR A 183 19.75 -7.92 -4.76
N LEU A 184 19.03 -8.33 -3.73
CA LEU A 184 19.66 -8.67 -2.46
C LEU A 184 20.57 -9.90 -2.67
N PRO A 185 21.85 -9.84 -2.29
CA PRO A 185 22.72 -11.01 -2.29
C PRO A 185 22.16 -12.12 -1.40
N ALA A 186 22.56 -13.38 -1.67
CA ALA A 186 22.25 -14.47 -0.75
C ALA A 186 22.80 -14.14 0.65
N ASP A 187 22.01 -14.37 1.70
CA ASP A 187 22.30 -13.97 3.08
C ASP A 187 23.41 -14.81 3.74
N THR A 188 24.50 -15.11 3.04
CA THR A 188 25.70 -15.70 3.66
C THR A 188 26.48 -14.60 4.39
N ARG A 189 27.19 -14.96 5.47
CA ARG A 189 28.04 -14.01 6.22
C ARG A 189 29.01 -13.25 5.32
N THR A 190 29.61 -13.94 4.34
CA THR A 190 30.57 -13.34 3.39
C THR A 190 29.88 -12.36 2.46
N ASN A 191 28.75 -12.75 1.85
CA ASN A 191 28.03 -11.89 0.92
C ASN A 191 27.45 -10.66 1.62
N ALA A 192 26.85 -10.83 2.80
CA ALA A 192 26.31 -9.74 3.59
C ALA A 192 27.40 -8.71 3.94
N ARG A 193 28.56 -9.17 4.42
CA ARG A 193 29.71 -8.29 4.71
C ARG A 193 30.21 -7.59 3.45
N ARG A 194 30.38 -8.32 2.35
CA ARG A 194 30.83 -7.75 1.08
C ARG A 194 29.84 -6.68 0.59
N PHE A 195 28.55 -6.96 0.63
CA PHE A 195 27.49 -6.05 0.20
C PHE A 195 27.52 -4.73 0.97
N ILE A 196 27.55 -4.80 2.31
CA ILE A 196 27.62 -3.59 3.15
C ILE A 196 28.92 -2.81 2.90
N ARG A 197 30.05 -3.49 2.68
CA ARG A 197 31.34 -2.83 2.37
C ARG A 197 31.36 -2.19 0.98
N THR A 198 30.68 -2.79 0.00
CA THR A 198 30.58 -2.24 -1.36
C THR A 198 29.67 -1.02 -1.37
N ILE A 199 28.44 -1.14 -0.84
CA ILE A 199 27.47 -0.05 -0.93
C ILE A 199 27.73 1.07 0.10
N ARG A 200 28.37 0.78 1.25
CA ARG A 200 28.68 1.71 2.35
C ARG A 200 27.47 2.57 2.77
N PRO A 201 26.34 1.96 3.21
CA PRO A 201 25.14 2.71 3.52
C PRO A 201 25.33 3.58 4.76
N SER A 202 24.85 4.83 4.71
CA SER A 202 24.70 5.72 5.86
C SER A 202 23.50 5.33 6.74
N ALA A 203 22.48 4.72 6.15
CA ALA A 203 21.37 4.07 6.83
C ALA A 203 20.75 2.98 5.96
N ALA A 204 20.13 1.99 6.60
CA ALA A 204 19.39 0.94 5.92
C ALA A 204 17.92 0.90 6.37
N LEU A 205 17.00 0.82 5.41
CA LEU A 205 15.56 0.73 5.63
C LEU A 205 15.07 -0.60 5.06
N VAL A 206 14.53 -1.47 5.91
CA VAL A 206 13.89 -2.72 5.49
C VAL A 206 12.38 -2.50 5.50
N ILE A 207 11.74 -2.73 4.36
CA ILE A 207 10.30 -2.49 4.21
C ILE A 207 9.54 -3.77 4.59
N ARG A 208 8.61 -3.64 5.54
CA ARG A 208 7.79 -4.71 6.13
C ARG A 208 8.57 -5.79 6.89
N HIS A 209 8.63 -7.03 6.40
CA HIS A 209 9.11 -8.20 7.17
C HIS A 209 10.10 -9.08 6.39
N ASP A 210 10.85 -8.52 5.44
CA ASP A 210 11.91 -9.26 4.73
C ASP A 210 13.23 -9.23 5.51
N LEU A 211 13.31 -10.05 6.57
CA LEU A 211 14.35 -10.00 7.59
C LEU A 211 15.48 -11.02 7.32
N TRP A 212 16.68 -10.51 7.01
CA TRP A 212 17.86 -11.33 6.68
C TRP A 212 18.95 -11.21 7.74
N PRO A 213 19.13 -12.22 8.63
CA PRO A 213 20.01 -12.13 9.80
C PRO A 213 21.44 -11.69 9.51
N ASN A 214 22.08 -12.20 8.46
CA ASN A 214 23.50 -11.89 8.22
C ASN A 214 23.68 -10.47 7.66
N HIS A 215 22.77 -9.97 6.82
CA HIS A 215 22.75 -8.56 6.41
C HIS A 215 22.52 -7.63 7.59
N LEU A 216 21.53 -7.92 8.45
CA LEU A 216 21.25 -7.14 9.65
C LEU A 216 22.44 -7.12 10.61
N LYS A 217 23.13 -8.24 10.78
CA LYS A 217 24.38 -8.30 11.55
C LYS A 217 25.52 -7.51 10.92
N ALA A 218 25.62 -7.53 9.59
CA ALA A 218 26.65 -6.77 8.88
C ALA A 218 26.44 -5.26 9.07
N LEU A 219 25.18 -4.78 9.09
CA LEU A 219 24.85 -3.39 9.44
C LEU A 219 25.30 -3.05 10.87
N ASN A 220 24.88 -3.86 11.86
CA ASN A 220 25.23 -3.66 13.26
C ASN A 220 26.76 -3.63 13.49
N ARG A 221 27.50 -4.54 12.86
CA ARG A 221 28.97 -4.61 12.97
C ARG A 221 29.68 -3.38 12.42
N ASN A 222 29.09 -2.70 11.45
CA ASN A 222 29.63 -1.47 10.88
C ASN A 222 29.04 -0.20 11.53
N ASN A 223 28.26 -0.34 12.60
CA ASN A 223 27.55 0.76 13.27
C ASN A 223 26.63 1.57 12.34
N ILE A 224 26.03 0.89 11.36
CA ILE A 224 25.12 1.52 10.40
C ILE A 224 23.69 1.42 10.94
N PRO A 225 22.97 2.55 11.09
CA PRO A 225 21.62 2.54 11.63
C PRO A 225 20.66 1.79 10.70
N ALA A 226 19.91 0.85 11.27
CA ALA A 226 18.94 0.01 10.57
C ALA A 226 17.52 0.27 11.07
N PHE A 227 16.60 0.50 10.13
CA PHE A 227 15.19 0.79 10.39
C PHE A 227 14.30 -0.29 9.80
N LEU A 228 13.36 -0.80 10.59
CA LEU A 228 12.27 -1.62 10.06
C LEU A 228 11.06 -0.72 9.83
N VAL A 229 10.61 -0.58 8.60
CA VAL A 229 9.59 0.39 8.21
C VAL A 229 8.29 -0.31 7.80
N ASN A 230 7.14 0.29 8.11
CA ASN A 230 5.81 -0.30 7.93
C ASN A 230 5.68 -1.68 8.59
N CYS A 231 6.23 -1.83 9.81
CA CYS A 231 6.09 -3.07 10.56
C CYS A 231 4.63 -3.28 11.01
N SER A 232 4.13 -4.50 10.89
CA SER A 232 2.75 -4.87 11.20
C SER A 232 2.65 -6.36 11.57
N ILE A 233 2.16 -6.69 12.76
CA ILE A 233 1.99 -8.09 13.16
C ILE A 233 0.55 -8.53 12.88
N ARG A 234 0.32 -9.36 11.85
CA ARG A 234 -1.02 -9.84 11.48
C ARG A 234 -1.53 -11.01 12.34
N HIS A 235 -0.61 -11.80 12.88
CA HIS A 235 -0.94 -13.08 13.49
C HIS A 235 -0.20 -13.24 14.81
N GLU A 236 -0.78 -12.69 15.88
CA GLU A 236 -0.26 -12.80 17.25
C GLU A 236 0.01 -14.27 17.64
N LYS A 237 -0.79 -15.22 17.13
CA LYS A 237 -0.63 -16.66 17.39
C LYS A 237 0.81 -17.17 17.18
N TYR A 238 1.54 -16.65 16.21
CA TYR A 238 2.93 -17.10 15.96
C TYR A 238 3.90 -16.60 17.04
N LEU A 239 3.63 -15.47 17.66
CA LEU A 239 4.44 -14.94 18.77
C LEU A 239 4.21 -15.69 20.08
N LYS A 240 3.16 -16.52 20.17
CA LYS A 240 2.95 -17.42 21.31
C LYS A 240 3.86 -18.65 21.27
N ILE A 241 4.41 -18.99 20.10
CA ILE A 241 5.31 -20.13 19.92
C ILE A 241 6.72 -19.72 20.40
N PRO A 242 7.31 -20.36 21.43
CA PRO A 242 8.54 -19.90 22.06
C PRO A 242 9.74 -19.74 21.12
N GLY A 243 9.96 -20.70 20.21
CA GLY A 243 11.06 -20.64 19.24
C GLY A 243 10.92 -19.51 18.23
N ILE A 244 9.70 -19.31 17.69
CA ILE A 244 9.39 -18.21 16.77
C ILE A 244 9.52 -16.86 17.49
N ARG A 245 9.03 -16.77 18.73
CA ARG A 245 9.18 -15.58 19.57
C ARG A 245 10.64 -15.23 19.77
N GLN A 246 11.48 -16.20 20.11
CA GLN A 246 12.90 -15.98 20.33
C GLN A 246 13.62 -15.53 19.04
N ALA A 247 13.31 -16.15 17.91
CA ALA A 247 13.83 -15.73 16.61
C ALA A 247 13.41 -14.29 16.26
N ASN A 248 12.15 -13.93 16.48
CA ASN A 248 11.68 -12.56 16.26
C ASN A 248 12.32 -11.55 17.20
N ARG A 249 12.49 -11.88 18.49
CA ARG A 249 13.22 -11.02 19.45
C ARG A 249 14.64 -10.75 18.96
N PHE A 250 15.31 -11.79 18.45
CA PHE A 250 16.64 -11.67 17.88
C PHE A 250 16.66 -10.76 16.63
N LEU A 251 15.79 -11.03 15.65
CA LEU A 251 15.73 -10.29 14.39
C LEU A 251 15.35 -8.82 14.59
N PHE A 252 14.28 -8.55 15.36
CA PHE A 252 13.88 -7.18 15.67
C PHE A 252 14.91 -6.45 16.53
N GLY A 253 15.69 -7.18 17.34
CA GLY A 253 16.78 -6.62 18.13
C GLY A 253 17.96 -6.12 17.29
N CYS A 254 18.05 -6.52 16.02
CA CYS A 254 19.07 -6.03 15.10
C CYS A 254 18.75 -4.66 14.50
N PHE A 255 17.54 -4.12 14.70
CA PHE A 255 17.18 -2.79 14.24
C PHE A 255 17.41 -1.76 15.34
N ASP A 256 17.87 -0.58 14.96
CA ASP A 256 17.95 0.59 15.83
C ASP A 256 16.54 1.07 16.19
N GLU A 257 15.64 1.09 15.20
CA GLU A 257 14.25 1.46 15.38
C GLU A 257 13.31 0.60 14.53
N VAL A 258 12.23 0.16 15.17
CA VAL A 258 11.11 -0.48 14.49
C VAL A 258 9.96 0.51 14.40
N LEU A 259 9.58 0.86 13.18
CA LEU A 259 8.57 1.84 12.84
C LEU A 259 7.30 1.11 12.39
N ALA A 260 6.32 1.07 13.28
CA ALA A 260 5.09 0.30 13.14
C ALA A 260 3.95 1.10 12.52
N VAL A 261 3.06 0.40 11.81
CA VAL A 261 1.89 1.00 11.15
C VAL A 261 0.75 1.36 12.10
N SER A 262 0.68 0.72 13.27
CA SER A 262 -0.44 0.87 14.21
C SER A 262 -0.01 0.72 15.66
N GLU A 263 -0.77 1.35 16.56
CA GLU A 263 -0.59 1.20 18.02
C GLU A 263 -0.80 -0.24 18.50
N GLU A 264 -1.67 -0.99 17.84
CA GLU A 264 -1.85 -2.42 18.11
C GLU A 264 -0.54 -3.19 17.92
N THR A 265 0.21 -2.90 16.85
CA THR A 265 1.53 -3.51 16.63
C THR A 265 2.51 -3.11 17.73
N VAL A 266 2.51 -1.86 18.17
CA VAL A 266 3.37 -1.39 19.28
C VAL A 266 3.06 -2.14 20.58
N LEU A 267 1.77 -2.35 20.89
CA LEU A 267 1.34 -3.13 22.06
C LEU A 267 1.84 -4.57 22.00
N LEU A 268 1.80 -5.21 20.82
CA LEU A 268 2.36 -6.55 20.63
C LEU A 268 3.87 -6.58 20.85
N PHE A 269 4.61 -5.58 20.35
CA PHE A 269 6.05 -5.46 20.63
C PHE A 269 6.35 -5.36 22.12
N ARG A 270 5.58 -4.57 22.87
CA ARG A 270 5.70 -4.46 24.34
C ARG A 270 5.36 -5.79 25.03
N ARG A 271 4.20 -6.38 24.71
CA ARG A 271 3.70 -7.64 25.31
C ARG A 271 4.69 -8.79 25.15
N TYR A 272 5.25 -8.96 23.96
CA TYR A 272 6.18 -10.05 23.66
C TYR A 272 7.65 -9.67 23.82
N ARG A 273 7.94 -8.42 24.26
CA ARG A 273 9.28 -7.86 24.46
C ARG A 273 10.15 -8.07 23.20
N LEU A 274 9.62 -7.66 22.06
CA LEU A 274 10.27 -7.74 20.75
C LEU A 274 11.16 -6.51 20.53
N GLY A 275 12.33 -6.70 19.92
CA GLY A 275 13.29 -5.63 19.67
C GLY A 275 14.00 -5.14 20.94
N ARG A 276 15.01 -4.29 20.75
CA ARG A 276 15.78 -3.67 21.85
C ARG A 276 14.99 -2.53 22.51
N ALA A 277 14.44 -1.63 21.69
CA ALA A 277 13.72 -0.44 22.13
C ALA A 277 12.19 -0.54 21.95
N GLY A 278 11.66 -1.72 21.62
CA GLY A 278 10.27 -1.89 21.19
C GLY A 278 10.02 -1.35 19.79
N ALA A 279 8.81 -0.84 19.55
CA ALA A 279 8.41 -0.21 18.28
C ALA A 279 7.76 1.15 18.53
N LEU A 280 7.84 2.02 17.52
CA LEU A 280 7.21 3.34 17.49
C LEU A 280 6.11 3.36 16.43
N CYS A 281 4.91 3.83 16.77
CA CYS A 281 3.85 4.03 15.80
C CYS A 281 4.16 5.24 14.92
N VAL A 282 4.33 5.02 13.61
CA VAL A 282 4.54 6.10 12.63
C VAL A 282 3.47 6.11 11.55
N GLY A 283 2.52 5.18 11.56
CA GLY A 283 1.51 5.04 10.49
C GLY A 283 2.05 4.29 9.28
N ASP A 284 1.29 4.31 8.18
CA ASP A 284 1.54 3.50 6.99
C ASP A 284 1.76 4.36 5.75
N THR A 285 2.91 4.20 5.09
CA THR A 285 3.25 4.97 3.89
C THR A 285 2.37 4.69 2.68
N ARG A 286 1.51 3.66 2.72
CA ARG A 286 0.47 3.46 1.69
C ARG A 286 -0.45 4.66 1.58
N TYR A 287 -0.79 5.32 2.69
CA TYR A 287 -1.62 6.53 2.68
C TYR A 287 -0.92 7.69 1.97
N ASP A 288 0.37 7.93 2.28
CA ASP A 288 1.18 8.95 1.59
C ASP A 288 1.26 8.67 0.07
N GLN A 289 1.45 7.40 -0.30
CA GLN A 289 1.57 7.00 -1.70
C GLN A 289 0.28 7.25 -2.50
N VAL A 290 -0.89 6.92 -1.94
CA VAL A 290 -2.16 7.17 -2.64
C VAL A 290 -2.49 8.66 -2.72
N VAL A 291 -2.17 9.45 -1.68
CA VAL A 291 -2.35 10.91 -1.70
C VAL A 291 -1.49 11.53 -2.82
N ARG A 292 -0.23 11.11 -2.92
CA ARG A 292 0.66 11.58 -3.99
C ARG A 292 0.15 11.18 -5.38
N ARG A 293 -0.27 9.92 -5.55
CA ARG A 293 -0.84 9.44 -6.83
C ARG A 293 -2.07 10.24 -7.22
N ALA A 294 -2.95 10.55 -6.26
CA ALA A 294 -4.13 11.36 -6.50
C ALA A 294 -3.78 12.77 -7.02
N GLN A 295 -2.72 13.40 -6.48
CA GLN A 295 -2.25 14.72 -6.94
C GLN A 295 -1.73 14.70 -8.38
N THR A 296 -1.13 13.60 -8.82
CA THR A 296 -0.58 13.45 -10.19
C THR A 296 -1.57 12.84 -11.19
N ALA A 297 -2.76 12.41 -10.74
CA ALA A 297 -3.71 11.68 -11.57
C ALA A 297 -4.21 12.52 -12.77
N GLU A 298 -4.38 13.83 -12.58
CA GLU A 298 -4.96 14.73 -13.60
C GLU A 298 -4.17 14.73 -14.91
N ALA A 299 -2.84 14.70 -14.83
CA ALA A 299 -1.98 14.67 -16.03
C ALA A 299 -2.21 13.43 -16.90
N VAL A 300 -2.62 12.31 -16.29
CA VAL A 300 -2.89 11.04 -16.99
C VAL A 300 -4.30 11.02 -17.59
N ILE A 301 -5.28 11.63 -16.93
CA ILE A 301 -6.70 11.54 -17.32
C ILE A 301 -7.23 12.73 -18.12
N ALA A 302 -6.45 13.80 -18.31
CA ALA A 302 -6.91 14.99 -19.03
C ALA A 302 -7.58 14.71 -20.40
N PRO A 303 -7.08 13.78 -21.25
CA PRO A 303 -7.76 13.41 -22.49
C PRO A 303 -9.14 12.75 -22.26
N LEU A 304 -9.23 11.90 -21.24
CA LEU A 304 -10.42 11.14 -20.88
C LEU A 304 -11.49 11.99 -20.17
N ARG A 305 -11.10 13.13 -19.59
CA ARG A 305 -12.03 14.04 -18.93
C ARG A 305 -12.95 14.75 -19.92
N ARG A 306 -12.42 15.14 -21.09
CA ARG A 306 -13.22 15.71 -22.18
C ARG A 306 -14.28 14.73 -22.66
N ILE A 307 -13.87 13.48 -22.79
CA ILE A 307 -14.70 12.33 -23.11
C ILE A 307 -15.81 12.13 -22.08
N LYS A 308 -15.49 12.14 -20.78
CA LYS A 308 -16.46 11.92 -19.69
C LYS A 308 -17.61 12.94 -19.77
N GLY A 309 -17.28 14.21 -20.00
CA GLY A 309 -18.22 15.32 -19.87
C GLY A 309 -18.80 15.40 -18.45
N ASN A 310 -20.10 15.66 -18.35
CA ASN A 310 -20.80 15.81 -17.07
C ASN A 310 -21.45 14.52 -16.55
N ARG A 311 -21.22 13.38 -17.21
CA ARG A 311 -21.85 12.10 -16.86
C ARG A 311 -21.36 11.59 -15.51
N ILE A 312 -22.26 11.13 -14.65
CA ILE A 312 -21.86 10.35 -13.46
C ILE A 312 -21.15 9.09 -13.95
N THR A 313 -20.05 8.75 -13.31
CA THR A 313 -19.11 7.73 -13.75
C THR A 313 -18.89 6.70 -12.66
N PHE A 314 -19.08 5.44 -13.03
CA PHE A 314 -18.83 4.28 -12.18
C PHE A 314 -17.57 3.54 -12.65
N VAL A 315 -16.55 3.50 -11.80
CA VAL A 315 -15.27 2.85 -12.10
C VAL A 315 -15.19 1.48 -11.44
N MET A 316 -15.17 0.42 -12.25
CA MET A 316 -15.03 -0.96 -11.81
C MET A 316 -13.57 -1.38 -11.96
N GLY A 317 -12.81 -1.32 -10.87
CA GLY A 317 -11.36 -1.47 -10.87
C GLY A 317 -10.88 -2.82 -10.37
N SER A 318 -9.94 -3.42 -11.09
CA SER A 318 -9.34 -4.73 -10.79
C SER A 318 -10.39 -5.86 -10.66
N THR A 319 -11.36 -5.90 -11.57
CA THR A 319 -12.45 -6.90 -11.55
C THR A 319 -11.94 -8.30 -11.87
N TRP A 320 -12.56 -9.30 -11.24
CA TRP A 320 -12.42 -10.70 -11.58
C TRP A 320 -13.71 -11.21 -12.25
N PRO A 321 -13.66 -12.35 -12.96
CA PRO A 321 -14.86 -12.97 -13.54
C PRO A 321 -16.03 -13.17 -12.55
N SER A 322 -15.72 -13.44 -11.27
CA SER A 322 -16.75 -13.57 -10.24
C SER A 322 -17.34 -12.23 -9.79
N ASP A 323 -16.59 -11.13 -9.87
CA ASP A 323 -17.13 -9.79 -9.64
C ASP A 323 -17.99 -9.36 -10.85
N GLU A 324 -17.54 -9.67 -12.07
CA GLU A 324 -18.20 -9.29 -13.33
C GLU A 324 -19.60 -9.88 -13.48
N ALA A 325 -19.83 -11.08 -12.96
CA ALA A 325 -21.17 -11.68 -12.90
C ALA A 325 -22.14 -10.83 -12.04
N VAL A 326 -21.68 -10.38 -10.86
CA VAL A 326 -22.44 -9.52 -9.96
C VAL A 326 -22.68 -8.13 -10.56
N LEU A 327 -21.64 -7.58 -11.19
CA LEU A 327 -21.72 -6.29 -11.90
C LEU A 327 -22.76 -6.37 -13.02
N SER A 328 -22.72 -7.41 -13.86
CA SER A 328 -23.62 -7.57 -15.01
C SER A 328 -25.09 -7.59 -14.62
N GLU A 329 -25.45 -8.29 -13.53
CA GLU A 329 -26.83 -8.31 -13.02
C GLU A 329 -27.31 -6.90 -12.64
N ALA A 330 -26.50 -6.14 -11.91
CA ALA A 330 -26.85 -4.79 -11.48
C ALA A 330 -26.95 -3.81 -12.67
N LEU A 331 -26.03 -3.92 -13.63
CA LEU A 331 -26.03 -3.09 -14.84
C LEU A 331 -27.27 -3.33 -15.71
N GLY A 332 -27.71 -4.58 -15.85
CA GLY A 332 -28.95 -4.91 -16.56
C GLY A 332 -30.18 -4.23 -15.95
N ARG A 333 -30.27 -4.19 -14.60
CA ARG A 333 -31.37 -3.51 -13.89
C ARG A 333 -31.30 -2.00 -14.04
N LEU A 334 -30.13 -1.38 -13.84
CA LEU A 334 -29.95 0.07 -14.04
C LEU A 334 -30.27 0.50 -15.48
N LYS A 335 -29.99 -0.37 -16.47
CA LYS A 335 -30.38 -0.15 -17.87
C LYS A 335 -31.88 -0.16 -18.05
N ALA A 336 -32.57 -1.15 -17.50
CA ALA A 336 -34.02 -1.26 -17.58
C ALA A 336 -34.73 -0.04 -16.97
N ASP A 337 -34.14 0.54 -15.92
CA ASP A 337 -34.64 1.75 -15.26
C ASP A 337 -34.22 3.06 -15.95
N GLY A 338 -33.38 3.01 -16.98
CA GLY A 338 -32.94 4.19 -17.74
C GLY A 338 -31.99 5.12 -16.98
N ILE A 339 -31.29 4.62 -15.95
CA ILE A 339 -30.41 5.42 -15.07
C ILE A 339 -28.94 4.99 -15.15
N LEU A 340 -28.50 4.40 -16.26
CA LEU A 340 -27.11 3.94 -16.42
C LEU A 340 -26.10 5.11 -16.28
N PRO A 341 -25.09 4.98 -15.39
CA PRO A 341 -23.94 5.87 -15.42
C PRO A 341 -23.02 5.54 -16.59
N TRP A 342 -22.10 6.46 -16.92
CA TRP A 342 -20.96 6.12 -17.75
C TRP A 342 -20.03 5.17 -16.98
N MET A 343 -19.46 4.18 -17.63
CA MET A 343 -18.71 3.12 -16.96
C MET A 343 -17.28 3.04 -17.45
N ILE A 344 -16.37 2.79 -16.51
CA ILE A 344 -14.99 2.41 -16.81
C ILE A 344 -14.75 1.06 -16.18
N MET A 345 -14.45 0.05 -16.99
CA MET A 345 -14.18 -1.30 -16.53
C MET A 345 -12.70 -1.65 -16.72
N VAL A 346 -12.05 -2.02 -15.63
CA VAL A 346 -10.62 -2.35 -15.58
C VAL A 346 -10.47 -3.76 -15.02
N PRO A 347 -10.40 -4.79 -15.88
CA PRO A 347 -10.20 -6.16 -15.42
C PRO A 347 -8.83 -6.31 -14.74
N HIS A 348 -8.75 -7.22 -13.77
CA HIS A 348 -7.49 -7.54 -13.08
C HIS A 348 -6.41 -8.03 -14.05
N GLU A 349 -6.82 -8.83 -15.05
CA GLU A 349 -5.96 -9.34 -16.12
C GLU A 349 -6.58 -9.03 -17.48
N PRO A 350 -6.12 -8.00 -18.21
CA PRO A 350 -6.65 -7.63 -19.52
C PRO A 350 -6.08 -8.51 -20.64
N THR A 351 -6.25 -9.83 -20.55
CA THR A 351 -5.89 -10.73 -21.67
C THR A 351 -6.90 -10.60 -22.81
N GLU A 352 -6.47 -10.84 -24.05
CA GLU A 352 -7.36 -10.73 -25.21
C GLU A 352 -8.62 -11.60 -25.09
N ASP A 353 -8.48 -12.83 -24.60
CA ASP A 353 -9.62 -13.73 -24.38
C ASP A 353 -10.57 -13.24 -23.28
N HIS A 354 -10.03 -12.60 -22.24
CA HIS A 354 -10.85 -12.00 -21.21
C HIS A 354 -11.62 -10.78 -21.74
N LEU A 355 -10.93 -9.88 -22.45
CA LEU A 355 -11.52 -8.69 -23.04
C LEU A 355 -12.63 -9.04 -24.05
N ARG A 356 -12.44 -10.04 -24.92
CA ARG A 356 -13.46 -10.50 -25.87
C ARG A 356 -14.73 -11.03 -25.18
N ARG A 357 -14.57 -11.75 -24.07
CA ARG A 357 -15.70 -12.23 -23.26
C ARG A 357 -16.49 -11.07 -22.65
N LEU A 358 -15.78 -10.08 -22.10
CA LEU A 358 -16.40 -8.86 -21.58
C LEU A 358 -17.15 -8.09 -22.68
N GLU A 359 -16.53 -7.88 -23.84
CA GLU A 359 -17.18 -7.22 -24.99
C GLU A 359 -18.45 -7.95 -25.42
N SER A 360 -18.42 -9.28 -25.45
CA SER A 360 -19.57 -10.12 -25.83
C SER A 360 -20.71 -10.03 -24.80
N HIS A 361 -20.39 -10.04 -23.49
CA HIS A 361 -21.38 -9.86 -22.43
C HIS A 361 -22.01 -8.46 -22.46
N LEU A 362 -21.19 -7.42 -22.66
CA LEU A 362 -21.69 -6.04 -22.79
C LEU A 362 -22.59 -5.88 -24.02
N HIS A 363 -22.20 -6.45 -25.16
CA HIS A 363 -23.01 -6.46 -26.37
C HIS A 363 -24.35 -7.20 -26.17
N ALA A 364 -24.36 -8.33 -25.45
CA ALA A 364 -25.60 -9.06 -25.14
C ALA A 364 -26.56 -8.24 -24.24
N MET A 365 -26.03 -7.30 -23.46
CA MET A 365 -26.82 -6.32 -22.69
C MET A 365 -27.16 -5.06 -23.51
N ASP A 366 -26.81 -5.02 -24.80
CA ASP A 366 -26.95 -3.86 -25.69
C ASP A 366 -26.21 -2.62 -25.14
N LEU A 367 -25.06 -2.83 -24.49
CA LEU A 367 -24.17 -1.77 -24.03
C LEU A 367 -23.04 -1.56 -25.02
N LYS A 368 -22.84 -0.31 -25.45
CA LYS A 368 -21.77 0.05 -26.38
C LYS A 368 -20.47 0.19 -25.62
N SER A 369 -19.52 -0.72 -25.88
CA SER A 369 -18.20 -0.72 -25.25
C SER A 369 -17.08 -0.39 -26.23
N ARG A 370 -16.06 0.32 -25.77
CA ARG A 370 -14.82 0.57 -26.53
C ARG A 370 -13.59 0.35 -25.67
N ARG A 371 -12.54 -0.24 -26.24
CA ARG A 371 -11.24 -0.40 -25.57
C ARG A 371 -10.46 0.92 -25.54
N LEU A 372 -9.73 1.14 -24.44
CA LEU A 372 -8.90 2.33 -24.24
C LEU A 372 -7.82 2.49 -25.32
N SER A 373 -7.17 1.41 -25.77
CA SER A 373 -6.19 1.47 -26.85
C SER A 373 -6.76 1.95 -28.19
N ARG A 374 -8.08 1.80 -28.40
CA ARG A 374 -8.79 2.17 -29.63
C ARG A 374 -9.47 3.53 -29.53
N LEU A 375 -9.15 4.31 -28.51
CA LEU A 375 -9.62 5.69 -28.42
C LEU A 375 -8.87 6.57 -29.42
N GLU A 376 -9.44 6.66 -30.62
CA GLU A 376 -9.14 7.76 -31.54
C GLU A 376 -9.78 9.06 -31.02
N SER A 377 -9.16 10.20 -31.31
CA SER A 377 -9.53 11.54 -30.81
C SER A 377 -10.92 12.07 -31.22
N ARG A 378 -11.81 11.22 -31.76
CA ARG A 378 -13.15 11.59 -32.21
C ARG A 378 -14.22 11.13 -31.22
N ASN A 379 -15.11 12.07 -30.90
CA ASN A 379 -16.22 12.08 -29.94
C ASN A 379 -16.71 10.74 -29.38
N MET A 380 -16.80 10.71 -28.05
CA MET A 380 -17.33 9.60 -27.24
C MET A 380 -18.81 9.75 -26.88
N ASP A 381 -19.58 10.39 -27.75
CA ASP A 381 -20.99 10.69 -27.47
C ASP A 381 -21.88 9.44 -27.54
N SER A 382 -21.32 8.26 -27.83
CA SER A 382 -22.09 7.03 -28.09
C SER A 382 -21.72 5.80 -27.26
N GLU A 383 -20.64 5.80 -26.46
CA GLU A 383 -20.27 4.64 -25.65
C GLU A 383 -20.74 4.72 -24.19
N ASP A 384 -21.27 3.60 -23.71
CA ASP A 384 -21.68 3.38 -22.32
C ASP A 384 -20.50 2.94 -21.46
N VAL A 385 -19.58 2.14 -22.03
CA VAL A 385 -18.48 1.48 -21.30
C VAL A 385 -17.12 1.72 -21.95
N LEU A 386 -16.17 2.23 -21.18
CA LEU A 386 -14.75 2.22 -21.50
C LEU A 386 -14.08 0.98 -20.90
N LEU A 387 -13.65 0.05 -21.76
CA LEU A 387 -12.87 -1.14 -21.37
C LEU A 387 -11.38 -0.81 -21.36
N VAL A 388 -10.69 -1.11 -20.27
CA VAL A 388 -9.27 -0.80 -20.11
C VAL A 388 -8.42 -2.04 -20.35
N ASP A 389 -7.66 -2.01 -21.43
CA ASP A 389 -6.87 -3.13 -21.95
C ASP A 389 -5.38 -3.01 -21.65
N ARG A 390 -5.01 -2.20 -20.65
CA ARG A 390 -3.62 -2.03 -20.20
C ARG A 390 -3.50 -1.89 -18.69
N ILE A 391 -2.39 -2.38 -18.16
CA ILE A 391 -2.07 -2.37 -16.73
C ILE A 391 -1.44 -1.02 -16.34
N GLY A 392 -1.55 -0.64 -15.07
CA GLY A 392 -0.75 0.44 -14.48
C GLY A 392 -1.40 1.84 -14.49
N ILE A 393 -2.60 1.98 -15.04
CA ILE A 393 -3.30 3.28 -15.11
C ILE A 393 -4.54 3.40 -14.22
N LEU A 394 -4.96 2.30 -13.57
CA LEU A 394 -6.19 2.24 -12.77
C LEU A 394 -6.26 3.33 -11.69
N ALA A 395 -5.17 3.53 -10.96
CA ALA A 395 -5.09 4.52 -9.89
C ALA A 395 -5.48 5.93 -10.37
N SER A 396 -5.07 6.31 -11.59
CA SER A 396 -5.44 7.58 -12.20
C SER A 396 -6.88 7.58 -12.71
N LEU A 397 -7.34 6.46 -13.29
CA LEU A 397 -8.70 6.35 -13.82
C LEU A 397 -9.79 6.53 -12.78
N TYR A 398 -9.53 6.18 -11.52
CA TYR A 398 -10.46 6.47 -10.43
C TYR A 398 -10.81 7.95 -10.35
N ALA A 399 -9.94 8.87 -10.77
CA ALA A 399 -10.19 10.31 -10.72
C ALA A 399 -11.37 10.73 -11.61
N LEU A 400 -11.69 9.95 -12.65
CA LEU A 400 -12.84 10.14 -13.53
C LEU A 400 -14.16 9.67 -12.90
N GLY A 401 -14.14 8.87 -11.85
CA GLY A 401 -15.35 8.33 -11.22
C GLY A 401 -15.98 9.28 -10.20
N GLU A 402 -17.20 8.97 -9.79
CA GLU A 402 -17.80 9.41 -8.52
C GLU A 402 -17.99 8.19 -7.58
N ILE A 403 -18.19 7.01 -8.17
CA ILE A 403 -18.34 5.72 -7.48
C ILE A 403 -17.28 4.76 -8.01
N ALA A 404 -16.67 3.98 -7.11
CA ALA A 404 -15.65 3.00 -7.43
C ALA A 404 -16.00 1.64 -6.85
N PHE A 405 -16.08 0.60 -7.69
CA PHE A 405 -16.08 -0.78 -7.24
C PHE A 405 -14.66 -1.35 -7.29
N VAL A 406 -14.19 -1.89 -6.18
CA VAL A 406 -12.86 -2.51 -6.07
C VAL A 406 -13.03 -4.02 -6.06
N GLY A 407 -12.52 -4.66 -7.13
CA GLY A 407 -12.67 -6.09 -7.36
C GLY A 407 -11.88 -6.98 -6.41
N GLY A 408 -12.10 -8.29 -6.58
CA GLY A 408 -11.53 -9.38 -5.79
C GLY A 408 -12.37 -9.76 -4.57
N GLY A 409 -13.36 -8.94 -4.19
CA GLY A 409 -14.25 -9.20 -3.06
C GLY A 409 -15.18 -10.41 -3.26
N PHE A 410 -15.42 -10.84 -4.50
CA PHE A 410 -16.08 -12.12 -4.82
C PHE A 410 -15.09 -13.22 -5.21
N GLY A 411 -13.79 -13.02 -4.99
CA GLY A 411 -12.72 -13.92 -5.39
C GLY A 411 -11.63 -14.03 -4.33
N PRO A 412 -10.36 -13.69 -4.64
CA PRO A 412 -9.22 -13.92 -3.75
C PRO A 412 -9.13 -12.94 -2.56
N GLY A 413 -9.93 -11.88 -2.55
CA GLY A 413 -9.87 -10.79 -1.57
C GLY A 413 -9.84 -9.43 -2.25
N VAL A 414 -10.29 -8.38 -1.55
CA VAL A 414 -10.39 -7.02 -2.11
C VAL A 414 -9.01 -6.44 -2.42
N HIS A 415 -8.89 -5.77 -3.57
CA HIS A 415 -7.71 -5.03 -3.99
C HIS A 415 -7.58 -3.67 -3.25
N ASN A 416 -6.83 -2.71 -3.82
CA ASN A 416 -6.46 -1.48 -3.10
C ASN A 416 -7.59 -0.44 -3.01
N VAL A 417 -8.35 -0.48 -1.91
CA VAL A 417 -9.44 0.47 -1.63
C VAL A 417 -8.99 1.91 -1.34
N LEU A 418 -7.71 2.13 -1.04
CA LEU A 418 -7.21 3.47 -0.69
C LEU A 418 -7.09 4.37 -1.92
N GLU A 419 -6.84 3.82 -3.11
CA GLU A 419 -6.71 4.60 -4.35
C GLU A 419 -7.99 5.40 -4.67
N PRO A 420 -9.18 4.77 -4.77
CA PRO A 420 -10.41 5.52 -4.97
C PRO A 420 -10.77 6.40 -3.78
N ALA A 421 -10.50 5.96 -2.54
CA ALA A 421 -10.78 6.77 -1.35
C ALA A 421 -9.98 8.08 -1.34
N ALA A 422 -8.71 8.04 -1.73
CA ALA A 422 -7.82 9.21 -1.82
C ALA A 422 -8.31 10.26 -2.83
N LEU A 423 -9.06 9.82 -3.83
CA LEU A 423 -9.67 10.67 -4.86
C LEU A 423 -11.11 11.09 -4.51
N GLY A 424 -11.57 10.78 -3.30
CA GLY A 424 -12.90 11.14 -2.81
C GLY A 424 -14.03 10.41 -3.50
N LYS A 425 -13.83 9.12 -3.81
CA LYS A 425 -14.86 8.28 -4.43
C LYS A 425 -15.60 7.49 -3.37
N VAL A 426 -16.89 7.24 -3.60
CA VAL A 426 -17.63 6.25 -2.82
C VAL A 426 -17.06 4.87 -3.17
N VAL A 427 -16.63 4.11 -2.16
CA VAL A 427 -15.90 2.85 -2.40
C VAL A 427 -16.80 1.65 -2.09
N LEU A 428 -17.05 0.84 -3.12
CA LEU A 428 -17.80 -0.40 -3.07
C LEU A 428 -16.84 -1.58 -3.20
N PHE A 429 -17.10 -2.68 -2.49
CA PHE A 429 -16.34 -3.93 -2.66
C PHE A 429 -17.15 -5.14 -2.20
N GLY A 430 -16.78 -6.33 -2.70
CA GLY A 430 -17.45 -7.58 -2.32
C GLY A 430 -17.19 -8.01 -0.86
N PRO A 431 -17.86 -9.08 -0.39
CA PRO A 431 -17.89 -9.44 1.02
C PRO A 431 -16.56 -9.99 1.56
N ARG A 432 -15.67 -10.52 0.70
CA ARG A 432 -14.36 -11.05 1.10
C ARG A 432 -13.32 -9.94 1.22
N SER A 433 -13.45 -9.09 2.24
CA SER A 433 -12.59 -7.91 2.47
C SER A 433 -11.61 -8.05 3.64
N THR A 434 -11.58 -9.20 4.33
CA THR A 434 -10.76 -9.43 5.54
C THR A 434 -9.24 -9.35 5.30
N ASN A 435 -8.81 -9.45 4.04
CA ASN A 435 -7.42 -9.26 3.64
C ASN A 435 -6.96 -7.78 3.70
N SER A 436 -7.91 -6.84 3.66
CA SER A 436 -7.68 -5.39 3.69
C SER A 436 -8.15 -4.78 5.02
N TYR A 437 -7.19 -4.32 5.81
CA TYR A 437 -7.48 -3.53 7.01
C TYR A 437 -8.19 -2.22 6.66
N GLU A 438 -7.84 -1.64 5.51
CA GLU A 438 -8.33 -0.35 5.02
C GLU A 438 -9.81 -0.44 4.64
N ALA A 439 -10.24 -1.54 4.01
CA ALA A 439 -11.64 -1.80 3.74
C ALA A 439 -12.47 -1.78 5.04
N GLY A 440 -11.92 -2.37 6.11
CA GLY A 440 -12.50 -2.30 7.45
C GLY A 440 -12.56 -0.87 8.02
N GLN A 441 -11.56 -0.03 7.76
CA GLN A 441 -11.59 1.39 8.20
C GLN A 441 -12.64 2.20 7.43
N LEU A 442 -12.76 1.99 6.11
CA LEU A 442 -13.77 2.65 5.29
C LEU A 442 -15.20 2.29 5.76
N LEU A 443 -15.43 1.02 6.11
CA LEU A 443 -16.71 0.57 6.67
C LEU A 443 -17.01 1.24 8.01
N LYS A 444 -16.04 1.25 8.93
CA LYS A 444 -16.20 1.89 10.25
C LYS A 444 -16.49 3.38 10.15
N ARG A 445 -15.95 4.05 9.14
CA ARG A 445 -16.19 5.48 8.88
C ARG A 445 -17.48 5.74 8.07
N GLY A 446 -18.14 4.71 7.55
CA GLY A 446 -19.36 4.82 6.76
C GLY A 446 -19.15 5.33 5.33
N VAL A 447 -17.93 5.21 4.80
CA VAL A 447 -17.55 5.65 3.43
C VAL A 447 -17.25 4.49 2.49
N GLY A 448 -17.17 3.27 3.02
CA GLY A 448 -17.07 2.02 2.27
C GLY A 448 -18.35 1.20 2.40
N PHE A 449 -18.71 0.48 1.32
CA PHE A 449 -19.95 -0.30 1.26
C PHE A 449 -19.68 -1.72 0.77
N VAL A 450 -20.23 -2.71 1.49
CA VAL A 450 -20.14 -4.11 1.09
C VAL A 450 -21.28 -4.46 0.16
N VAL A 451 -20.91 -4.92 -1.03
CA VAL A 451 -21.82 -5.50 -2.03
C VAL A 451 -21.90 -7.00 -1.79
N ARG A 452 -23.10 -7.58 -1.73
CA ARG A 452 -23.30 -9.02 -1.47
C ARG A 452 -23.69 -9.82 -2.72
N ASP A 453 -24.30 -9.16 -3.69
CA ASP A 453 -24.91 -9.72 -4.91
C ASP A 453 -25.31 -8.57 -5.86
N GLY A 454 -25.87 -8.91 -7.02
CA GLY A 454 -26.27 -7.90 -8.02
C GLY A 454 -27.39 -6.99 -7.54
N GLU A 455 -28.33 -7.51 -6.76
CA GLU A 455 -29.43 -6.73 -6.19
C GLU A 455 -28.95 -5.68 -5.18
N SER A 456 -28.05 -6.05 -4.27
CA SER A 456 -27.47 -5.10 -3.32
C SER A 456 -26.62 -4.04 -4.02
N LEU A 457 -25.88 -4.42 -5.07
CA LEU A 457 -25.15 -3.45 -5.90
C LEU A 457 -26.13 -2.48 -6.59
N TYR A 458 -27.18 -3.00 -7.21
CA TYR A 458 -28.21 -2.22 -7.88
C TYR A 458 -28.80 -1.17 -6.92
N ARG A 459 -29.24 -1.57 -5.73
CA ARG A 459 -29.82 -0.64 -4.73
C ARG A 459 -28.85 0.46 -4.34
N ILE A 460 -27.59 0.09 -4.05
CA ILE A 460 -26.56 1.06 -3.69
C ILE A 460 -26.32 2.07 -4.81
N LEU A 461 -26.19 1.59 -6.06
CA LEU A 461 -25.99 2.46 -7.21
C LEU A 461 -27.22 3.33 -7.48
N HIS A 462 -28.42 2.75 -7.45
CA HIS A 462 -29.68 3.46 -7.63
C HIS A 462 -29.79 4.64 -6.65
N ASP A 463 -29.53 4.42 -5.36
CA ASP A 463 -29.59 5.48 -4.34
C ASP A 463 -28.57 6.60 -4.61
N PHE A 464 -27.32 6.24 -4.95
CA PHE A 464 -26.29 7.23 -5.21
C PHE A 464 -26.45 8.01 -6.51
N LEU A 465 -27.06 7.39 -7.53
CA LEU A 465 -27.36 8.05 -8.80
C LEU A 465 -28.48 9.10 -8.63
N HIS A 466 -29.33 8.96 -7.61
CA HIS A 466 -30.38 9.92 -7.27
C HIS A 466 -29.95 10.98 -6.24
N ASP A 467 -29.00 10.71 -5.34
CA ASP A 467 -28.47 11.67 -4.35
C ASP A 467 -27.02 12.08 -4.65
N SER A 468 -26.84 13.06 -5.53
CA SER A 468 -25.53 13.67 -5.82
C SER A 468 -24.90 14.38 -4.61
N GLY A 469 -25.71 14.80 -3.63
CA GLY A 469 -25.26 15.37 -2.37
C GLY A 469 -24.55 14.33 -1.49
N ALA A 470 -25.06 13.09 -1.46
CA ALA A 470 -24.41 11.99 -0.74
C ALA A 470 -23.04 11.66 -1.31
N LEU A 471 -22.90 11.58 -2.63
CA LEU A 471 -21.62 11.34 -3.31
C LEU A 471 -20.55 12.33 -2.87
N THR A 472 -20.90 13.62 -2.85
CA THR A 472 -20.00 14.70 -2.44
C THR A 472 -19.60 14.58 -0.97
N ARG A 473 -20.58 14.41 -0.07
CA ARG A 473 -20.31 14.31 1.39
C ARG A 473 -19.45 13.09 1.73
N LEU A 474 -19.76 11.93 1.16
CA LEU A 474 -19.01 10.69 1.39
C LEU A 474 -17.62 10.75 0.77
N GLY A 475 -17.50 11.37 -0.41
CA GLY A 475 -16.21 11.62 -1.04
C GLY A 475 -15.28 12.47 -0.16
N PHE A 476 -15.79 13.56 0.43
CA PHE A 476 -15.01 14.36 1.39
C PHE A 476 -14.59 13.54 2.62
N ALA A 477 -15.49 12.74 3.18
CA ALA A 477 -15.18 11.89 4.33
C ALA A 477 -14.14 10.79 4.01
N ALA A 478 -14.13 10.27 2.77
CA ALA A 478 -13.11 9.33 2.30
C ALA A 478 -11.72 9.99 2.19
N VAL A 479 -11.65 11.19 1.61
CA VAL A 479 -10.40 11.98 1.56
C VAL A 479 -9.90 12.32 2.96
N GLU A 480 -10.80 12.75 3.85
CA GLU A 480 -10.46 13.07 5.25
C GLU A 480 -9.85 11.85 5.95
N LEU A 481 -10.44 10.66 5.78
CA LEU A 481 -9.88 9.43 6.35
C LEU A 481 -8.48 9.13 5.82
N VAL A 482 -8.27 9.24 4.50
CA VAL A 482 -6.97 8.96 3.89
C VAL A 482 -5.91 9.99 4.34
N THR A 483 -6.26 11.27 4.31
CA THR A 483 -5.34 12.36 4.67
C THR A 483 -5.01 12.39 6.15
N ALA A 484 -5.97 12.07 7.04
CA ALA A 484 -5.72 11.95 8.47
C ALA A 484 -4.75 10.82 8.83
N ASN A 485 -4.64 9.79 7.99
CA ASN A 485 -3.72 8.67 8.17
C ASN A 485 -2.38 8.83 7.42
N ALA A 486 -2.22 9.91 6.66
CA ALA A 486 -0.98 10.23 5.96
C ALA A 486 0.09 10.85 6.91
N GLY A 487 1.24 11.22 6.35
CA GLY A 487 2.38 11.80 7.06
C GLY A 487 3.34 10.78 7.65
N ALA A 488 3.16 9.48 7.37
CA ALA A 488 4.05 8.43 7.87
C ALA A 488 5.45 8.60 7.29
N THR A 489 5.53 8.95 6.01
CA THR A 489 6.79 9.19 5.29
C THR A 489 7.64 10.27 5.96
N GLU A 490 7.05 11.41 6.32
CA GLU A 490 7.77 12.51 7.00
C GLU A 490 8.30 12.06 8.38
N ARG A 491 7.47 11.36 9.15
CA ARG A 491 7.86 10.81 10.45
C ARG A 491 9.04 9.85 10.29
N ILE A 492 8.97 8.92 9.34
CA ILE A 492 10.04 7.95 9.06
C ILE A 492 11.34 8.66 8.67
N VAL A 493 11.29 9.57 7.69
CA VAL A 493 12.49 10.28 7.23
C VAL A 493 13.09 11.14 8.33
N SER A 494 12.28 11.77 9.17
CA SER A 494 12.75 12.48 10.36
C SER A 494 13.51 11.57 11.34
N ARG A 495 13.04 10.34 11.58
CA ARG A 495 13.75 9.35 12.41
C ARG A 495 15.08 8.95 11.78
N VAL A 496 15.10 8.72 10.47
CA VAL A 496 16.32 8.38 9.72
C VAL A 496 17.33 9.53 9.80
N ALA A 497 16.89 10.76 9.51
CA ALA A 497 17.73 11.95 9.52
C ALA A 497 18.35 12.21 10.89
N ALA A 498 17.63 11.95 11.99
CA ALA A 498 18.16 12.10 13.34
C ALA A 498 19.31 11.14 13.69
N ARG A 499 19.51 10.07 12.90
CA ARG A 499 20.55 9.04 13.15
C ARG A 499 21.67 9.05 12.12
N VAL A 500 21.43 9.60 10.94
CA VAL A 500 22.48 9.83 9.95
C VAL A 500 23.29 11.03 10.43
N ARG A 501 24.57 10.82 10.71
CA ARG A 501 25.49 11.92 11.00
C ARG A 501 25.62 12.75 9.72
N HIS A 502 25.37 14.05 9.81
CA HIS A 502 25.81 14.95 8.76
C HIS A 502 27.35 14.85 8.69
N PRO A 503 27.93 14.63 7.50
CA PRO A 503 29.38 14.67 7.35
C PRO A 503 29.96 16.00 7.84
#